data_AF-A0A0B6YRG3-F1
#
_entry.id   AF-A0A0B6YRG3-F1
#
_cell.length_a   1.000
_cell.length_b   1.000
_cell.length_c   1.000
_cell.angle_alpha   90.00
_cell.angle_beta   90.00
_cell.angle_gamma   90.00
#
_symmetry.space_group_name_H-M   'P 1'
#
loop_
_entity.id
_entity.type
_entity.pdbx_description
1 polymer ?
#
loop_
_entity_poly.entity_id
_entity_poly.type
_entity_poly.pdbx_seq_one_letter_code
_entity_poly.pdbx_strand_id
1 'polypeptide(L)'
;PMLADPKFAQFAQELGMASLGVSDVDIEKFSTLFWFTVEFGLCRQDGEIKAYGAGMLSSYGELQNCLSDAPNVKEFDPATTVLQEYKDDDFQPNLFVVESFDDMMTKMRKFSATIERPFDLRYDPYTQSVKVLDRTSALVELSNGLQGDVDSLIN
;
A
#
# COMPACT_ATOMS: atom_id res chain seq x y z
N PRO A 1 -2.39 15.75 2.13
CA PRO A 1 -1.92 15.53 3.53
C PRO A 1 -1.10 14.24 3.67
N MET A 2 -1.72 13.05 3.51
CA MET A 2 -1.03 11.77 3.73
C MET A 2 0.13 11.49 2.77
N LEU A 3 0.03 11.89 1.50
CA LEU A 3 1.13 11.74 0.53
C LEU A 3 2.37 12.61 0.85
N ALA A 4 2.31 13.50 1.85
CA ALA A 4 3.48 14.20 2.35
C ALA A 4 4.29 13.37 3.37
N ASP A 5 3.71 12.29 3.90
CA ASP A 5 4.43 11.31 4.72
C ASP A 5 5.20 10.34 3.81
N PRO A 6 6.53 10.19 3.95
CA PRO A 6 7.32 9.34 3.07
C PRO A 6 6.95 7.86 3.11
N LYS A 7 6.55 7.34 4.28
CA LYS A 7 6.19 5.92 4.42
C LYS A 7 4.87 5.63 3.72
N PHE A 8 3.90 6.53 3.88
CA PHE A 8 2.62 6.44 3.20
C PHE A 8 2.77 6.62 1.68
N ALA A 9 3.57 7.58 1.24
CA ALA A 9 3.86 7.77 -0.19
C ALA A 9 4.52 6.53 -0.81
N GLN A 10 5.46 5.91 -0.10
CA GLN A 10 6.09 4.67 -0.54
C GLN A 10 5.06 3.52 -0.63
N PHE A 11 4.13 3.43 0.31
CA PHE A 11 3.06 2.41 0.26
C PHE A 11 2.14 2.60 -0.94
N ALA A 12 1.69 3.82 -1.21
CA ALA A 12 0.88 4.12 -2.38
C ALA A 12 1.61 3.75 -3.69
N GLN A 13 2.92 4.01 -3.75
CA GLN A 13 3.75 3.59 -4.87
C GLN A 13 3.87 2.07 -4.97
N GLU A 14 4.14 1.36 -3.87
CA GLU A 14 4.26 -0.10 -3.85
C GLU A 14 2.98 -0.77 -4.37
N LEU A 15 1.81 -0.28 -3.96
CA LEU A 15 0.53 -0.77 -4.44
C LEU A 15 0.38 -0.62 -5.96
N GLY A 16 0.71 0.56 -6.49
CA GLY A 16 0.68 0.80 -7.94
C GLY A 16 1.72 -0.02 -8.71
N MET A 17 2.92 -0.22 -8.16
CA MET A 17 3.97 -1.05 -8.78
C MET A 17 3.61 -2.54 -8.77
N ALA A 18 2.92 -3.00 -7.75
CA ALA A 18 2.45 -4.38 -7.64
C ALA A 18 1.34 -4.71 -8.66
N SER A 19 0.52 -3.73 -9.03
CA SER A 19 -0.58 -3.93 -10.00
C SER A 19 -0.13 -3.91 -11.48
N LEU A 20 1.13 -3.58 -11.77
CA LEU A 20 1.63 -3.54 -13.15
C LEU A 20 1.89 -4.95 -13.68
N GLY A 21 1.23 -5.29 -14.80
CA GLY A 21 1.47 -6.53 -15.55
C GLY A 21 0.86 -7.78 -14.93
N VAL A 22 -0.09 -7.63 -14.01
CA VAL A 22 -0.84 -8.73 -13.37
C VAL A 22 -2.18 -8.95 -14.08
N SER A 23 -2.91 -10.02 -13.71
CA SER A 23 -4.22 -10.32 -14.27
C SER A 23 -5.31 -9.34 -13.81
N ASP A 24 -6.43 -9.22 -14.54
CA ASP A 24 -7.56 -8.38 -14.13
C ASP A 24 -8.11 -8.78 -12.75
N VAL A 25 -8.12 -10.08 -12.45
CA VAL A 25 -8.52 -10.63 -11.15
C VAL A 25 -7.59 -10.12 -10.03
N ASP A 26 -6.30 -9.99 -10.29
CA ASP A 26 -5.35 -9.45 -9.30
C ASP A 26 -5.40 -7.92 -9.23
N ILE A 27 -5.69 -7.22 -10.34
CA ILE A 27 -5.96 -5.78 -10.33
C ILE A 27 -7.14 -5.46 -9.41
N GLU A 28 -8.20 -6.28 -9.43
CA GLU A 28 -9.35 -6.12 -8.54
C GLU A 28 -8.92 -6.29 -7.07
N LYS A 29 -8.08 -7.28 -6.75
CA LYS A 29 -7.51 -7.43 -5.40
C LYS A 29 -6.73 -6.18 -4.96
N PHE A 30 -5.86 -5.64 -5.82
CA PHE A 30 -5.11 -4.42 -5.51
C PHE A 30 -6.03 -3.20 -5.37
N SER A 31 -7.12 -3.14 -6.12
CA SER A 31 -8.15 -2.09 -5.99
C SER A 31 -8.87 -2.19 -4.65
N THR A 32 -9.22 -3.39 -4.19
CA THR A 32 -9.79 -3.63 -2.86
C THR A 32 -8.81 -3.23 -1.75
N LEU A 33 -7.52 -3.56 -1.91
CA LEU A 33 -6.50 -3.12 -0.95
C LEU A 33 -6.38 -1.60 -0.92
N PHE A 34 -6.42 -0.94 -2.08
CA PHE A 34 -6.42 0.53 -2.16
C PHE A 34 -7.62 1.12 -1.43
N TRP A 35 -8.82 0.57 -1.66
CA TRP A 35 -10.06 1.00 -1.01
C TRP A 35 -9.94 0.94 0.52
N PHE A 36 -9.55 -0.21 1.06
CA PHE A 36 -9.50 -0.42 2.51
C PHE A 36 -8.24 0.12 3.20
N THR A 37 -7.32 0.73 2.45
CA THR A 37 -6.14 1.40 3.02
C THR A 37 -6.13 2.88 2.66
N VAL A 38 -5.88 3.23 1.41
CA VAL A 38 -5.71 4.62 0.97
C VAL A 38 -7.00 5.42 1.10
N GLU A 39 -8.17 4.83 0.82
CA GLU A 39 -9.46 5.53 0.89
C GLU A 39 -10.14 5.44 2.26
N PHE A 40 -10.22 4.25 2.85
CA PHE A 40 -10.98 3.99 4.07
C PHE A 40 -10.16 3.33 5.20
N GLY A 41 -8.84 3.49 5.19
CA GLY A 41 -7.95 2.90 6.19
C GLY A 41 -7.95 3.60 7.56
N LEU A 42 -7.77 2.79 8.61
CA LEU A 42 -7.56 3.20 10.00
C LEU A 42 -6.15 2.79 10.45
N CYS A 43 -5.54 3.53 11.37
CA CYS A 43 -4.26 3.17 11.98
C CYS A 43 -4.34 3.20 13.51
N ARG A 44 -3.49 2.40 14.16
CA ARG A 44 -3.23 2.52 15.58
C ARG A 44 -2.11 3.54 15.81
N GLN A 45 -2.35 4.50 16.68
CA GLN A 45 -1.36 5.47 17.11
C GLN A 45 -1.52 5.72 18.61
N ASP A 46 -0.44 5.49 19.37
CA ASP A 46 -0.41 5.68 20.83
C ASP A 46 -1.52 4.91 21.57
N GLY A 47 -1.88 3.73 21.06
CA GLY A 47 -2.95 2.88 21.60
C GLY A 47 -4.35 3.22 21.10
N GLU A 48 -4.55 4.35 20.44
CA GLU A 48 -5.84 4.81 19.91
C GLU A 48 -5.98 4.48 18.42
N ILE A 49 -7.22 4.29 17.96
CA ILE A 49 -7.54 4.15 16.54
C ILE A 49 -7.78 5.52 15.94
N LYS A 50 -7.15 5.81 14.80
CA LYS A 50 -7.29 7.05 14.05
C LYS A 50 -7.55 6.78 12.58
N ALA A 51 -8.29 7.67 11.92
CA ALA A 51 -8.49 7.60 10.48
C ALA A 51 -7.32 8.23 9.72
N TYR A 52 -6.92 7.60 8.62
CA TYR A 52 -5.97 8.18 7.67
C TYR A 52 -6.45 8.14 6.21
N GLY A 53 -7.46 7.31 5.91
CA GLY A 53 -8.01 7.18 4.57
C GLY A 53 -8.55 8.49 4.00
N ALA A 54 -8.39 8.73 2.70
CA ALA A 54 -8.81 9.95 2.03
C ALA A 54 -10.33 10.15 2.07
N GLY A 55 -11.12 9.13 1.72
CA GLY A 55 -12.58 9.11 1.86
C GLY A 55 -13.04 9.38 3.30
N MET A 56 -12.34 8.80 4.29
CA MET A 56 -12.61 9.05 5.71
C MET A 56 -12.37 10.51 6.09
N LEU A 57 -11.21 11.06 5.72
CA LEU A 57 -10.80 12.41 6.13
C LEU A 57 -11.57 13.52 5.38
N SER A 58 -12.21 13.20 4.26
CA SER A 58 -12.97 14.16 3.45
C SER A 58 -14.48 14.12 3.70
N SER A 59 -14.99 13.07 4.36
CA SER A 59 -16.40 12.93 4.71
C SER A 59 -16.62 13.12 6.21
N TYR A 60 -17.34 14.19 6.57
CA TYR A 60 -17.69 14.45 7.97
C TYR A 60 -18.47 13.28 8.60
N GLY A 61 -19.43 12.72 7.87
CA GLY A 61 -20.25 11.60 8.34
C GLY A 61 -19.42 10.32 8.51
N GLU A 62 -18.58 10.01 7.53
CA GLU A 62 -17.74 8.81 7.59
C GLU A 62 -16.73 8.90 8.74
N LEU A 63 -16.12 10.07 8.95
CA LEU A 63 -15.14 10.28 10.02
C LEU A 63 -15.76 10.09 11.41
N GLN A 64 -17.01 10.52 11.60
CA GLN A 64 -17.73 10.27 12.86
C GLN A 64 -18.12 8.80 13.01
N ASN A 65 -18.59 8.18 11.92
CA ASN A 65 -19.02 6.80 11.92
C ASN A 65 -17.86 5.83 12.17
N CYS A 66 -16.70 6.05 11.55
CA CYS A 66 -15.56 5.13 11.57
C CYS A 66 -14.87 4.99 12.94
N LEU A 67 -15.04 6.00 13.82
CA LEU A 67 -14.52 6.01 15.19
C LEU A 67 -15.60 5.70 16.24
N SER A 68 -16.80 5.33 15.80
CA SER A 68 -17.89 4.86 16.67
C SER A 68 -17.85 3.34 16.82
N ASP A 69 -18.83 2.77 17.53
CA ASP A 69 -19.02 1.31 17.64
C ASP A 69 -19.79 0.70 16.47
N ALA A 70 -20.17 1.49 15.46
CA ALA A 70 -20.96 1.03 14.31
C ALA A 70 -20.21 0.10 13.34
N PRO A 71 -18.99 0.42 12.87
CA PRO A 71 -18.27 -0.44 11.95
C PRO A 71 -17.58 -1.61 12.67
N ASN A 72 -17.48 -2.74 11.98
CA ASN A 72 -16.64 -3.85 12.41
C ASN A 72 -15.19 -3.61 11.99
N VAL A 73 -14.35 -3.21 12.95
CA VAL A 73 -12.92 -2.96 12.73
C VAL A 73 -12.10 -4.25 12.86
N LYS A 74 -11.43 -4.65 11.78
CA LYS A 74 -10.58 -5.84 11.69
C LYS A 74 -9.12 -5.45 11.56
N GLU A 75 -8.20 -6.34 11.89
CA GLU A 75 -6.78 -6.13 11.58
C GLU A 75 -6.56 -6.21 10.07
N PHE A 76 -5.71 -5.31 9.54
CA PHE A 76 -5.29 -5.37 8.15
C PHE A 76 -4.39 -6.58 7.89
N ASP A 77 -4.85 -7.46 6.99
CA ASP A 77 -4.07 -8.53 6.39
C ASP A 77 -4.46 -8.62 4.91
N PRO A 78 -3.56 -8.29 3.97
CA PRO A 78 -3.89 -8.27 2.55
C PRO A 78 -4.54 -9.56 2.04
N ALA A 79 -4.14 -10.73 2.56
CA ALA A 79 -4.69 -12.01 2.11
C ALA A 79 -6.18 -12.17 2.42
N THR A 80 -6.68 -11.49 3.45
CA THR A 80 -8.10 -11.51 3.83
C THR A 80 -8.83 -10.25 3.40
N THR A 81 -8.17 -9.09 3.41
CA THR A 81 -8.74 -7.81 3.00
C THR A 81 -9.15 -7.83 1.53
N VAL A 82 -8.40 -8.49 0.64
CA VAL A 82 -8.76 -8.59 -0.80
C VAL A 82 -10.09 -9.30 -1.06
N LEU A 83 -10.59 -10.07 -0.10
CA LEU A 83 -11.86 -10.79 -0.20
C LEU A 83 -13.05 -9.95 0.28
N GLN A 84 -12.80 -8.77 0.85
CA GLN A 84 -13.85 -7.92 1.39
C GLN A 84 -14.55 -7.16 0.26
N GLU A 85 -15.83 -7.45 0.06
CA GLU A 85 -16.69 -6.65 -0.79
C GLU A 85 -16.96 -5.28 -0.17
N TYR A 86 -17.10 -4.27 -1.00
CA TYR A 86 -17.44 -2.89 -0.61
C TYR A 86 -18.45 -2.27 -1.57
N LYS A 87 -19.08 -1.19 -1.10
CA LYS A 87 -19.95 -0.31 -1.89
C LYS A 87 -19.57 1.13 -1.63
N ASP A 88 -19.90 2.00 -2.58
CA ASP A 88 -19.62 3.43 -2.53
C ASP A 88 -20.85 4.29 -2.17
N ASP A 89 -22.00 3.66 -1.92
CA ASP A 89 -23.30 4.33 -1.71
C ASP A 89 -23.71 4.50 -0.23
N ASP A 90 -22.99 3.88 0.71
CA ASP A 90 -23.26 3.95 2.15
C ASP A 90 -21.96 3.87 2.98
N PHE A 91 -22.08 4.10 4.28
CA PHE A 91 -20.98 3.99 5.23
C PHE A 91 -20.38 2.58 5.25
N GLN A 92 -19.07 2.49 5.41
CA GLN A 92 -18.37 1.21 5.34
C GLN A 92 -18.65 0.37 6.59
N PRO A 93 -19.29 -0.82 6.47
CA PRO A 93 -19.65 -1.64 7.63
C PRO A 93 -18.45 -2.44 8.18
N ASN A 94 -17.41 -2.63 7.36
CA ASN A 94 -16.17 -3.29 7.76
C ASN A 94 -15.01 -2.36 7.43
N LEU A 95 -14.09 -2.20 8.37
CA LEU A 95 -12.89 -1.38 8.22
C LEU A 95 -11.66 -2.16 8.67
N PHE A 96 -10.49 -1.71 8.23
CA PHE A 96 -9.23 -2.35 8.55
C PHE A 96 -8.30 -1.38 9.26
N VAL A 97 -7.76 -1.81 10.40
CA VAL A 97 -6.77 -1.08 11.16
C VAL A 97 -5.37 -1.63 10.90
N VAL A 98 -4.43 -0.74 10.60
CA VAL A 98 -3.01 -1.05 10.50
C VAL A 98 -2.29 -0.67 11.79
N GLU A 99 -1.36 -1.50 12.24
CA GLU A 99 -0.58 -1.21 13.45
C GLU A 99 0.46 -0.11 13.22
N SER A 100 1.05 -0.08 12.01
CA SER A 100 1.91 1.00 11.54
C SER A 100 2.02 0.96 10.02
N PHE A 101 2.47 2.04 9.37
CA PHE A 101 2.72 2.02 7.93
C PHE A 101 3.87 1.08 7.53
N ASP A 102 4.83 0.83 8.43
CA ASP A 102 5.90 -0.14 8.20
C ASP A 102 5.37 -1.59 8.21
N ASP A 103 4.46 -1.91 9.15
CA ASP A 103 3.77 -3.22 9.19
C ASP A 103 2.89 -3.40 7.94
N MET A 104 2.10 -2.39 7.59
CA MET A 104 1.26 -2.38 6.40
C MET A 104 2.09 -2.64 5.12
N MET A 105 3.21 -1.93 4.95
CA MET A 105 4.16 -2.14 3.84
C MET A 105 4.73 -3.57 3.83
N THR A 106 5.12 -4.08 4.99
CA THR A 106 5.70 -5.42 5.11
C THR A 106 4.69 -6.50 4.70
N LYS A 107 3.44 -6.38 5.16
CA LYS A 107 2.34 -7.27 4.78
C LYS A 107 2.04 -7.17 3.28
N MET A 108 2.02 -5.96 2.74
CA MET A 108 1.77 -5.70 1.32
C MET A 108 2.82 -6.36 0.42
N ARG A 109 4.10 -6.24 0.77
CA ARG A 109 5.20 -6.88 0.01
C ARG A 109 5.11 -8.40 0.06
N LYS A 110 4.81 -8.97 1.22
CA LYS A 110 4.60 -10.42 1.37
C LYS A 110 3.46 -10.91 0.49
N PHE A 111 2.34 -10.20 0.49
CA PHE A 111 1.20 -10.52 -0.36
C PHE A 111 1.52 -10.39 -1.85
N SER A 112 2.15 -9.28 -2.25
CA SER A 112 2.51 -9.04 -3.65
C SER A 112 3.45 -10.11 -4.21
N ALA A 113 4.35 -10.66 -3.37
CA ALA A 113 5.21 -11.78 -3.74
C ALA A 113 4.47 -13.10 -4.00
N THR A 114 3.20 -13.22 -3.61
CA THR A 114 2.34 -14.39 -3.92
C THR A 114 1.59 -14.25 -5.24
N ILE A 115 1.56 -13.04 -5.82
CA ILE A 115 0.89 -12.78 -7.10
C ILE A 115 1.81 -13.22 -8.24
N GLU A 116 1.28 -14.01 -9.17
CA GLU A 116 2.05 -14.47 -10.31
C GLU A 116 2.34 -13.32 -11.28
N ARG A 117 3.62 -13.06 -11.53
CA ARG A 117 4.08 -12.12 -12.55
C ARG A 117 5.35 -12.65 -13.22
N PRO A 118 5.45 -12.63 -14.57
CA PRO A 118 6.58 -13.23 -15.27
C PRO A 118 7.88 -12.40 -15.19
N PHE A 119 7.83 -11.21 -14.58
CA PHE A 119 8.97 -10.30 -14.44
C PHE A 119 8.88 -9.50 -13.14
N ASP A 120 10.02 -8.96 -12.71
CA ASP A 120 10.08 -7.98 -11.65
C ASP A 120 10.16 -6.57 -12.22
N LEU A 121 9.74 -5.59 -11.43
CA LEU A 121 9.71 -4.18 -11.82
C LEU A 121 10.47 -3.34 -10.81
N ARG A 122 11.09 -2.28 -11.31
CA ARG A 122 11.71 -1.26 -10.48
C ARG A 122 11.32 0.12 -10.99
N TYR A 123 10.96 1.00 -10.07
CA TYR A 123 10.84 2.42 -10.37
C TYR A 123 12.21 3.10 -10.36
N ASP A 124 12.52 3.84 -11.42
CA ASP A 124 13.69 4.69 -11.52
C ASP A 124 13.28 6.14 -11.22
N PRO A 125 13.66 6.70 -10.06
CA PRO A 125 13.24 8.04 -9.67
C PRO A 125 13.92 9.16 -10.48
N TYR A 126 15.05 8.88 -11.14
CA TYR A 126 15.77 9.89 -11.92
C TYR A 126 15.16 10.09 -13.30
N THR A 127 14.69 9.00 -13.91
CA THR A 127 14.03 9.04 -15.22
C THR A 127 12.51 8.98 -15.14
N GLN A 128 11.96 8.82 -13.93
CA GLN A 128 10.52 8.65 -13.68
C GLN A 128 9.91 7.51 -14.51
N SER A 129 10.66 6.43 -14.70
CA SER A 129 10.28 5.30 -15.55
C SER A 129 10.19 4.00 -14.76
N VAL A 130 9.46 3.03 -15.30
CA VAL A 130 9.40 1.66 -14.76
C VAL A 130 10.27 0.77 -15.63
N LYS A 131 11.28 0.16 -15.01
CA LYS A 131 12.18 -0.79 -15.64
C LYS A 131 11.74 -2.22 -15.35
N VAL A 132 11.66 -3.04 -16.39
CA VAL A 132 11.52 -4.48 -16.28
C VAL A 132 12.87 -5.06 -15.91
N LEU A 133 12.95 -5.79 -14.80
CA LEU A 133 14.17 -6.42 -14.35
C LEU A 133 14.27 -7.81 -15.00
N ASP A 134 15.15 -7.95 -15.99
CA ASP A 134 15.70 -9.27 -16.30
C ASP A 134 16.72 -9.63 -15.21
N ARG A 135 16.75 -10.90 -14.79
CA ARG A 135 17.43 -11.29 -13.54
C ARG A 135 18.93 -10.98 -13.52
N THR A 136 19.57 -10.82 -14.66
CA THR A 136 21.04 -10.71 -14.75
C THR A 136 21.51 -9.26 -14.89
N SER A 137 20.89 -8.45 -15.76
CA SER A 137 21.29 -7.04 -15.94
C SER A 137 20.81 -6.17 -14.79
N ALA A 138 19.63 -6.47 -14.24
CA ALA A 138 19.05 -5.79 -13.08
C ALA A 138 19.94 -5.88 -11.83
N LEU A 139 20.53 -7.05 -11.57
CA LEU A 139 21.42 -7.26 -10.42
C LEU A 139 22.70 -6.42 -10.54
N VAL A 140 23.24 -6.30 -11.75
CA VAL A 140 24.45 -5.51 -12.01
C VAL A 140 24.16 -4.01 -11.84
N GLU A 141 23.04 -3.52 -12.39
CA GLU A 141 22.63 -2.11 -12.21
C GLU A 141 22.35 -1.78 -10.73
N LEU A 142 21.70 -2.69 -9.99
CA LEU A 142 21.43 -2.52 -8.56
C LEU A 142 22.73 -2.48 -7.75
N SER A 143 23.65 -3.41 -8.01
CA SER A 143 24.96 -3.46 -7.36
C SER A 143 25.75 -2.17 -7.57
N ASN A 144 25.78 -1.67 -8.81
CA ASN A 144 26.50 -0.44 -9.14
C ASN A 144 25.87 0.80 -8.46
N GLY A 145 24.55 0.88 -8.42
CA GLY A 145 23.83 1.97 -7.73
C GLY A 145 24.10 1.98 -6.23
N LEU A 146 23.98 0.81 -5.57
CA LEU A 146 24.25 0.67 -4.14
C LEU A 146 25.71 0.99 -3.80
N GLN A 147 26.66 0.57 -4.65
CA GLN A 147 28.07 0.91 -4.46
C GLN A 147 28.27 2.44 -4.48
N GLY A 148 27.64 3.15 -5.43
CA GLY A 148 27.70 4.61 -5.49
C GLY A 148 27.12 5.31 -4.27
N ASP A 149 25.97 4.82 -3.76
CA ASP A 149 25.36 5.36 -2.54
C ASP A 149 26.25 5.10 -1.30
N VAL A 150 26.85 3.91 -1.20
CA VAL A 150 27.79 3.55 -0.13
C VAL A 150 29.04 4.44 -0.19
N ASP A 151 29.62 4.63 -1.37
CA ASP A 151 30.80 5.48 -1.56
C ASP A 151 30.51 6.94 -1.19
N SER A 152 29.29 7.42 -1.45
CA SER A 152 28.82 8.76 -1.05
C SER A 152 28.64 8.90 0.47
N LEU A 153 28.24 7.83 1.16
CA LEU A 153 28.03 7.84 2.62
C LEU A 153 29.32 7.65 3.43
N ILE A 154 30.37 7.08 2.83
CA ILE A 154 31.67 6.84 3.48
C ILE A 154 32.59 8.07 3.38
N ASN A 155 32.40 8.94 2.38
CA ASN A 155 33.17 10.18 2.20
C ASN A 155 32.51 11.39 2.89
#